data_AF-A0AAD6BI40-F1
#
_entry.id   AF-A0AAD6BI40-F1
#
_cell.length_a   1.000
_cell.length_b   1.000
_cell.length_c   1.000
_cell.angle_alpha   90.00
_cell.angle_beta   90.00
_cell.angle_gamma   90.00
#
_symmetry.space_group_name_H-M   'P 1'
#
loop_
_entity.id
_entity.type
_entity.pdbx_description
1 polymer ?
#
loop_
_entity_poly.entity_id
_entity_poly.type
_entity_poly.pdbx_seq_one_letter_code
_entity_poly.pdbx_strand_id
1 'polypeptide(L)' 'GTGRLPCIEERMDGAMYCNILANSLLPSARKLKKGHGWVFQQDNGPEHMAKATQELLKKKHI' A
#
# COMPACT_ATOMS: atom_id res chain seq x y z
N GLY A 1 14.89 8.07 -2.79
CA GLY A 1 15.19 7.22 -1.62
C GLY A 1 14.23 6.06 -1.58
N THR A 2 14.64 4.94 -0.97
CA THR A 2 13.85 3.71 -0.89
C THR A 2 12.86 3.75 0.27
N GLY A 3 11.65 3.24 0.04
CA GLY A 3 10.62 3.06 1.07
C GLY A 3 10.88 1.83 1.95
N ARG A 4 9.89 1.43 2.75
CA ARG A 4 9.92 0.18 3.50
C ARG A 4 9.77 -1.02 2.56
N LEU A 5 10.50 -2.10 2.83
CA LEU A 5 10.49 -3.36 2.08
C LEU A 5 10.11 -4.50 3.03
N PRO A 6 8.81 -4.80 3.21
CA PRO A 6 8.38 -5.94 4.03
C PRO A 6 8.67 -7.26 3.32
N CYS A 7 9.22 -8.23 4.05
CA CYS A 7 9.28 -9.62 3.62
C CYS A 7 7.93 -10.29 3.89
N ILE A 8 7.41 -11.05 2.93
CA ILE A 8 6.18 -11.82 3.07
C ILE A 8 6.57 -13.29 2.90
N GLU A 9 6.43 -14.06 3.96
CA GLU A 9 6.87 -15.46 4.01
C GLU A 9 5.80 -16.43 3.48
N GLU A 10 4.54 -15.99 3.45
CA GLU A 10 3.40 -16.77 2.99
C GLU A 10 2.80 -16.20 1.70
N ARG A 11 1.84 -16.93 1.11
CA ARG A 11 1.06 -16.42 -0.01
C ARG A 11 0.27 -15.19 0.46
N MET A 12 0.57 -14.05 -0.15
CA MET A 12 -0.12 -12.81 0.19
C MET A 12 -1.62 -12.94 -0.08
N ASP A 13 -2.43 -12.52 0.88
CA ASP A 13 -3.87 -12.32 0.70
C ASP A 13 -4.22 -10.82 0.74
N GLY A 14 -5.48 -10.51 0.45
CA GLY A 14 -5.95 -9.11 0.43
C GLY A 14 -5.89 -8.42 1.80
N ALA A 15 -6.00 -9.15 2.90
CA ALA A 15 -5.95 -8.60 4.25
C ALA A 15 -4.51 -8.25 4.67
N MET A 16 -3.57 -9.15 4.39
CA MET A 16 -2.13 -8.92 4.51
C MET A 16 -1.72 -7.72 3.66
N TYR A 17 -2.21 -7.64 2.43
CA TYR A 17 -1.92 -6.49 1.56
C TYR A 17 -2.43 -5.18 2.15
N CYS A 18 -3.68 -5.13 2.66
CA CYS A 18 -4.21 -3.96 3.35
C CYS A 18 -3.35 -3.55 4.56
N ASN A 19 -2.89 -4.52 5.35
CA ASN A 19 -2.04 -4.27 6.52
C ASN A 19 -0.68 -3.71 6.10
N ILE A 20 -0.08 -4.26 5.05
CA ILE A 20 1.17 -3.76 4.48
C ILE A 20 1.00 -2.33 3.98
N LEU A 21 -0.06 -2.01 3.23
CA LEU A 21 -0.31 -0.64 2.76
C LEU A 21 -0.41 0.36 3.93
N ALA A 22 -1.16 0.01 4.98
CA ALA A 22 -1.31 0.89 6.14
C ALA A 22 0.01 1.13 6.88
N ASN A 23 0.84 0.10 7.04
CA ASN A 23 2.05 0.14 7.85
C ASN A 23 3.32 0.53 7.10
N SER A 24 3.33 0.40 5.77
CA SER A 24 4.51 0.63 4.94
C SER A 24 4.37 1.82 4.01
N LEU A 25 3.26 1.95 3.27
CA LEU A 25 3.13 2.93 2.21
C LEU A 25 3.07 4.36 2.74
N LEU A 26 2.13 4.66 3.64
CA LEU A 26 1.95 6.01 4.16
C LEU A 26 3.17 6.52 4.96
N PRO A 27 3.78 5.72 5.85
CA PRO A 27 5.03 6.12 6.50
C PRO A 27 6.18 6.31 5.49
N SER A 28 6.25 5.50 4.43
CA SER A 28 7.28 5.65 3.39
C SER A 28 7.08 6.94 2.60
N ALA A 29 5.87 7.26 2.16
CA ALA A 29 5.58 8.51 1.46
C ALA A 29 5.98 9.73 2.30
N ARG A 30 5.63 9.73 3.59
CA ARG A 30 6.04 10.78 4.55
C ARG A 30 7.56 10.85 4.71
N LYS A 31 8.23 9.72 4.96
CA LYS A 31 9.69 9.66 5.13
C LYS A 31 10.44 10.14 3.89
N LEU A 32 9.93 9.80 2.71
CA LEU A 32 10.49 10.20 1.43
C LEU A 32 10.13 11.63 1.03
N LYS A 33 9.44 12.38 1.90
CA LYS A 33 8.97 13.76 1.66
C LYS A 33 8.24 13.89 0.32
N LYS A 34 7.47 12.85 -0.03
CA LYS A 34 6.58 12.90 -1.20
C LYS A 34 5.49 13.94 -0.87
N GLY A 35 5.53 15.07 -1.58
CA GLY A 35 4.59 16.18 -1.38
C GLY A 35 3.15 15.81 -1.71
N HIS A 36 2.21 16.73 -1.52
CA HIS A 36 0.82 16.53 -1.93
C HIS A 36 0.75 16.35 -3.46
N GLY A 37 0.30 15.18 -3.92
CA GLY A 37 0.26 14.84 -5.36
C GLY A 37 1.17 13.69 -5.79
N TRP A 38 1.69 12.89 -4.84
CA TRP A 38 2.34 11.63 -5.21
C TRP A 38 1.31 10.60 -5.67
N VAL A 39 1.68 9.80 -6.67
CA VAL A 39 0.83 8.74 -7.21
C VAL A 39 1.29 7.40 -6.64
N PHE A 40 0.35 6.61 -6.14
CA PHE A 40 0.59 5.22 -5.79
C PHE A 40 0.38 4.33 -7.01
N GLN A 41 1.42 3.57 -7.41
CA GLN A 41 1.33 2.59 -8.49
C GLN A 41 1.36 1.19 -7.91
N GLN A 42 0.44 0.34 -8.37
CA GLN A 42 0.39 -1.11 -8.12
C GLN A 42 0.00 -1.83 -9.43
N ASP A 43 0.17 -3.15 -9.46
CA ASP A 43 -0.37 -3.98 -10.52
C ASP A 43 -1.85 -4.32 -10.29
N ASN A 44 -2.48 -4.97 -11.27
CA ASN A 44 -3.91 -5.33 -11.23
C ASN A 44 -4.13 -6.78 -10.74
N GLY A 45 -3.29 -7.30 -9.85
CA GLY A 45 -3.48 -8.63 -9.28
C GLY A 45 -4.78 -8.74 -8.46
N PRO A 46 -5.39 -9.94 -8.36
CA PRO A 46 -6.66 -10.14 -7.65
C PRO A 46 -6.55 -9.78 -6.16
N GLU A 47 -5.40 -9.97 -5.53
CA GLU A 47 -5.13 -9.57 -4.14
C GLU A 47 -5.10 -8.03 -3.97
N HIS A 48 -4.71 -7.31 -5.01
CA HIS A 48 -4.63 -5.84 -5.07
C HIS A 48 -5.95 -5.18 -5.42
N MET A 49 -6.80 -5.89 -6.19
CA MET A 49 -8.12 -5.43 -6.59
C MET A 49 -9.22 -5.80 -5.60
N ALA A 50 -8.88 -6.46 -4.48
CA ALA A 50 -9.83 -6.83 -3.45
C ALA A 50 -10.62 -5.61 -2.94
N LYS A 51 -11.91 -5.81 -2.66
CA LYS A 51 -12.82 -4.74 -2.22
C LYS A 51 -12.27 -3.99 -0.99
N ALA A 52 -11.74 -4.73 -0.02
CA ALA A 52 -11.14 -4.17 1.19
C ALA A 52 -9.97 -3.23 0.89
N THR A 53 -9.14 -3.56 -0.11
CA THR A 53 -8.02 -2.73 -0.55
C THR A 53 -8.51 -1.44 -1.18
N GLN A 54 -9.52 -1.51 -2.06
CA GLN A 54 -10.12 -0.31 -2.66
C GLN A 54 -10.75 0.62 -1.61
N GLU A 55 -11.46 0.05 -0.63
CA GLU A 55 -12.04 0.80 0.48
C GLU A 55 -10.96 1.45 1.35
N LEU A 56 -9.85 0.76 1.60
CA LEU A 56 -8.71 1.30 2.34
C LEU A 56 -8.08 2.49 1.61
N LEU A 57 -7.80 2.37 0.31
CA LEU A 57 -7.21 3.44 -0.50
C LEU A 57 -8.10 4.69 -0.50
N LYS A 58 -9.41 4.50 -0.69
CA LYS A 58 -10.40 5.59 -0.58
C LYS A 58 -10.40 6.24 0.79
N LYS A 59 -10.41 5.45 1.88
CA LYS A 59 -10.40 5.96 3.26
C LYS A 59 -9.12 6.71 3.62
N LYS A 60 -7.99 6.34 3.01
CA LYS A 60 -6.69 6.96 3.26
C LYS A 60 -6.37 8.11 2.29
N HIS A 61 -7.25 8.39 1.33
CA HIS A 61 -7.06 9.41 0.30
C HIS A 61 -5.74 9.23 -0.47
N ILE A 62 -5.48 7.99 -0.89
CA ILE A 62 -4.32 7.59 -1.70
C ILE A 62 -4.75 7.47 -3.16
#